data_AF-A0A498G122-F1
#
_entry.id   AF-A0A498G122-F1
#
_cell.length_a   1.000
_cell.length_b   1.000
_cell.length_c   1.000
_cell.angle_alpha   90.00
_cell.angle_beta   90.00
_cell.angle_gamma   90.00
#
_symmetry.space_group_name_H-M   'P 1'
#
loop_
_entity.id
_entity.type
_entity.pdbx_description
1 polymer ?
#
loop_
_entity_poly.entity_id
_entity_poly.type
_entity_poly.pdbx_seq_one_letter_code
_entity_poly.pdbx_strand_id
1 'polypeptide(L)'
;MRNLVLQTGSGAVSQLTEWLTNPTLAEGAALYILLAVLVGIGGKLLWDWYTEDDEEEVEFSDLLDEETIEQGAAERQLLDDIAESHKTVTAPAAIEWETRAARVGEQWTTTLYIADYPDYPNDGYLSELFEMTDVQFDLTA
;
A
#
# COMPACT_ATOMS: atom_id res chain seq x y z
N MET A 1 74.61 -15.23 3.82
CA MET A 1 73.83 -15.32 2.57
C MET A 1 72.44 -14.73 2.81
N ARG A 2 72.31 -13.41 2.77
CA ARG A 2 71.04 -12.67 2.90
C ARG A 2 71.20 -11.43 2.04
N ASN A 3 70.59 -11.42 0.85
CA ASN A 3 70.31 -10.25 -0.02
C ASN A 3 69.95 -10.71 -1.44
N LEU A 4 68.92 -11.55 -1.58
CA LEU A 4 68.35 -11.89 -2.90
C LEU A 4 66.85 -11.55 -2.97
N VAL A 5 66.13 -11.58 -1.85
CA VAL A 5 64.68 -11.36 -1.82
C VAL A 5 64.29 -9.88 -2.03
N LEU A 6 65.14 -8.92 -1.65
CA LEU A 6 64.85 -7.49 -1.80
C LEU A 6 65.22 -6.90 -3.18
N GLN A 7 65.97 -7.64 -4.00
CA GLN A 7 66.33 -7.19 -5.36
C GLN A 7 65.29 -7.62 -6.40
N THR A 8 64.56 -8.72 -6.15
CA THR A 8 63.48 -9.20 -7.02
C THR A 8 62.20 -8.37 -6.89
N GLY A 9 61.96 -7.80 -5.70
CA GLY A 9 60.77 -6.97 -5.43
C GLY A 9 60.77 -5.63 -6.16
N SER A 10 61.93 -4.98 -6.36
CA SER A 10 62.01 -3.71 -7.06
C SER A 10 61.75 -3.84 -8.57
N GLY A 11 62.20 -4.93 -9.19
CA GLY A 11 61.97 -5.21 -10.61
C GLY A 11 60.50 -5.49 -10.91
N ALA A 12 59.85 -6.32 -10.10
CA ALA A 12 58.43 -6.64 -10.28
C ALA A 12 57.53 -5.40 -10.07
N VAL A 13 57.80 -4.59 -9.04
CA VAL A 13 57.07 -3.34 -8.80
C VAL A 13 57.30 -2.34 -9.94
N SER A 14 58.52 -2.23 -10.44
CA SER A 14 58.82 -1.35 -11.59
C SER A 14 58.07 -1.78 -12.85
N GLN A 15 58.02 -3.08 -13.15
CA GLN A 15 57.28 -3.62 -14.29
C GLN A 15 55.77 -3.38 -14.17
N LEU A 16 55.19 -3.61 -12.98
CA LEU A 16 53.80 -3.29 -12.73
C LEU A 16 53.51 -1.79 -12.89
N THR A 17 54.42 -0.93 -12.46
CA THR A 17 54.28 0.53 -12.60
C THR A 17 54.35 0.96 -14.07
N GLU A 18 55.19 0.31 -14.86
CA GLU A 18 55.34 0.55 -16.30
C GLU A 18 54.10 0.09 -17.09
N TRP A 19 53.53 -1.07 -16.75
CA TRP A 19 52.27 -1.56 -17.34
C TRP A 19 51.08 -0.69 -16.95
N LEU A 20 51.06 -0.19 -15.71
CA LEU A 20 50.02 0.72 -15.22
C LEU A 20 50.07 2.09 -15.92
N THR A 21 51.26 2.57 -16.29
CA THR A 21 51.41 3.87 -16.96
C THR A 21 51.29 3.79 -18.48
N ASN A 22 51.34 2.60 -19.08
CA ASN A 22 51.23 2.39 -20.53
C ASN A 22 50.08 1.42 -20.90
N PRO A 23 48.84 1.91 -20.99
CA PRO A 23 47.66 1.06 -21.26
C PRO A 23 47.59 0.51 -22.69
N THR A 24 48.44 0.99 -23.61
CA THR A 24 48.45 0.58 -25.02
C THR A 24 49.26 -0.69 -25.29
N LEU A 25 50.04 -1.15 -24.31
CA LEU A 25 50.75 -2.45 -24.35
C LEU A 25 49.79 -3.59 -23.96
N ALA A 26 50.00 -4.79 -24.51
CA ALA A 26 49.13 -5.94 -24.27
C ALA A 26 49.07 -6.34 -22.78
N GLU A 27 50.21 -6.24 -22.10
CA GLU A 27 50.37 -6.55 -20.68
C GLU A 27 49.69 -5.48 -19.80
N GLY A 28 49.76 -4.21 -20.21
CA GLY A 28 49.04 -3.10 -19.56
C GLY A 28 47.53 -3.26 -19.70
N ALA A 29 47.05 -3.55 -20.91
CA ALA A 29 45.63 -3.80 -21.18
C ALA A 29 45.09 -4.98 -20.34
N ALA A 30 45.84 -6.07 -20.23
CA ALA A 30 45.48 -7.21 -19.39
C ALA A 30 45.38 -6.83 -17.90
N LEU A 31 46.31 -6.01 -17.40
CA LEU A 31 46.28 -5.52 -16.02
C LEU A 31 45.05 -4.64 -15.75
N TYR A 32 44.69 -3.75 -16.67
CA TYR A 32 43.49 -2.91 -16.55
C TYR A 32 42.19 -3.73 -16.59
N ILE A 33 42.11 -4.77 -17.42
CA ILE A 33 40.96 -5.69 -17.43
C ILE A 33 40.83 -6.38 -16.07
N LEU A 34 41.94 -6.89 -15.52
CA LEU A 34 41.94 -7.52 -14.20
C LEU A 34 41.50 -6.54 -13.11
N LEU A 35 42.00 -5.31 -13.14
CA LEU A 35 41.65 -4.27 -12.18
C LEU A 35 40.15 -3.90 -12.29
N ALA A 36 39.62 -3.76 -13.50
CA ALA A 36 38.20 -3.52 -13.73
C ALA A 36 37.31 -4.66 -13.19
N VAL A 37 37.73 -5.92 -13.37
CA VAL A 37 37.04 -7.08 -12.81
C VAL A 37 37.06 -7.03 -11.27
N LEU A 38 38.22 -6.72 -10.66
CA LEU A 38 38.31 -6.60 -9.21
C LEU A 38 37.44 -5.47 -8.66
N VAL A 39 37.40 -4.32 -9.34
CA VAL A 39 36.53 -3.20 -8.98
C VAL A 39 35.05 -3.58 -9.15
N GLY A 40 34.69 -4.31 -10.21
CA GLY A 40 33.34 -4.80 -10.40
C GLY A 40 32.89 -5.77 -9.31
N ILE A 41 33.74 -6.74 -8.95
CA ILE A 41 33.46 -7.68 -7.86
C ILE A 41 33.37 -6.94 -6.51
N GLY A 42 34.33 -6.06 -6.21
CA GLY A 42 34.33 -5.28 -4.98
C GLY A 42 33.13 -4.35 -4.88
N GLY A 43 32.74 -3.72 -6.00
CA GLY A 43 31.54 -2.90 -6.09
C GLY A 43 30.27 -3.71 -5.86
N LYS A 44 30.16 -4.91 -6.46
CA LYS A 44 29.03 -5.81 -6.23
C LYS A 44 28.92 -6.21 -4.77
N LEU A 45 30.04 -6.60 -4.14
CA LEU A 45 30.05 -7.01 -2.74
C LEU A 45 29.70 -5.87 -1.78
N LEU A 46 30.21 -4.67 -2.03
CA LEU A 46 29.85 -3.48 -1.25
C LEU A 46 28.39 -3.07 -1.46
N TRP A 47 27.88 -3.23 -2.69
CA TRP A 47 26.48 -2.94 -3.01
C TRP A 47 25.54 -3.92 -2.34
N ASP A 48 25.83 -5.23 -2.38
CA ASP A 48 25.12 -6.27 -1.61
C ASP A 48 25.03 -5.87 -0.15
N TRP A 49 26.19 -5.61 0.47
CA TRP A 49 26.24 -5.31 1.90
C TRP A 49 25.50 -4.01 2.30
N TYR A 50 25.41 -3.05 1.38
CA TYR A 50 24.69 -1.80 1.62
C TYR A 50 23.20 -1.89 1.27
N THR A 51 22.82 -2.79 0.35
CA THR A 51 21.46 -2.93 -0.22
C THR A 51 20.76 -4.19 0.27
N GLU A 52 21.40 -4.98 1.13
CA GLU A 52 20.73 -5.83 2.13
C GLU A 52 19.94 -4.89 3.06
N ASP A 53 18.90 -4.25 2.52
CA ASP A 53 17.79 -3.75 3.30
C ASP A 53 17.24 -4.95 4.08
N ASP A 54 17.10 -4.77 5.40
CA ASP A 54 16.41 -5.65 6.35
C ASP A 54 14.90 -5.73 5.99
N GLU A 55 14.56 -6.04 4.75
CA GLU A 55 13.23 -6.52 4.40
C GLU A 55 13.17 -7.95 4.90
N GLU A 56 12.64 -8.12 6.11
CA GLU A 56 12.37 -9.42 6.71
C GLU A 56 11.48 -10.20 5.73
N GLU A 57 12.08 -11.14 4.99
CA GLU A 57 11.38 -12.04 4.08
C GLU A 57 10.47 -12.95 4.92
N VAL A 58 9.24 -12.48 5.16
CA VAL A 58 8.22 -13.25 5.84
C VAL A 58 7.73 -14.37 4.93
N GLU A 59 8.04 -15.60 5.31
CA GLU A 59 7.55 -16.78 4.63
C GLU A 59 6.06 -16.99 4.92
N PHE A 60 5.30 -17.47 3.93
CA PHE A 60 3.86 -17.72 4.12
C PHE A 60 3.56 -18.75 5.22
N SER A 61 4.53 -19.61 5.57
CA SER A 61 4.42 -20.52 6.71
C SER A 61 4.24 -19.78 8.04
N ASP A 62 4.96 -18.68 8.21
CA ASP A 62 5.05 -17.96 9.49
C ASP A 62 3.73 -17.24 9.79
N LEU A 63 2.97 -16.92 8.73
CA LEU A 63 1.59 -16.41 8.82
C LEU A 63 0.57 -17.48 9.18
N LEU A 64 0.89 -18.75 8.93
CA LEU A 64 0.03 -19.91 9.18
C LEU A 64 0.38 -20.64 10.48
N ASP A 65 1.39 -20.16 11.21
CA ASP A 65 1.70 -20.66 12.54
C ASP A 65 0.56 -20.36 13.51
N GLU A 66 0.34 -21.30 14.44
CA GLU A 66 -0.79 -21.27 15.37
C GLU A 66 -0.84 -19.97 16.19
N GLU A 67 0.32 -19.46 16.61
CA GLU A 67 0.45 -18.21 17.35
C GLU A 67 -0.05 -17.01 16.53
N THR A 68 0.37 -16.91 15.26
CA THR A 68 -0.04 -15.83 14.36
C THR A 68 -1.53 -15.89 14.05
N ILE A 69 -2.09 -17.10 13.89
CA ILE A 69 -3.52 -17.31 13.68
C ILE A 69 -4.34 -16.91 14.91
N GLU A 70 -3.89 -17.28 16.11
CA GLU A 70 -4.55 -16.92 17.37
C GLU A 70 -4.54 -15.40 17.58
N GLN A 71 -3.40 -14.74 17.33
CA GLN A 71 -3.30 -13.29 17.38
C GLN A 71 -4.24 -12.61 16.36
N GLY A 72 -4.31 -13.11 15.13
CA GLY A 72 -5.22 -12.61 14.11
C GLY A 72 -6.70 -12.78 14.46
N ALA A 73 -7.05 -13.87 15.15
CA ALA A 73 -8.42 -14.09 15.64
C ALA A 73 -8.81 -13.08 16.73
N ALA A 74 -7.90 -12.78 17.66
CA ALA A 74 -8.13 -11.76 18.69
C ALA A 74 -8.25 -10.35 18.09
N GLU A 75 -7.40 -10.02 17.11
CA GLU A 75 -7.49 -8.75 16.38
C GLU A 75 -8.81 -8.62 15.63
N ARG A 76 -9.25 -9.68 14.94
CA ARG A 76 -10.52 -9.70 14.23
C ARG A 76 -11.71 -9.42 15.17
N GLN A 77 -11.71 -10.02 16.36
CA GLN A 77 -12.76 -9.78 17.35
C GLN A 77 -12.82 -8.29 17.75
N LEU A 78 -11.66 -7.67 17.98
CA LEU A 78 -11.57 -6.26 18.31
C LEU A 78 -12.06 -5.36 17.15
N LEU A 79 -11.75 -5.72 15.91
CA LEU A 79 -12.23 -5.00 14.72
C LEU A 79 -13.75 -5.14 14.53
N ASP A 80 -14.30 -6.33 14.77
CA ASP A 80 -15.75 -6.55 14.74
C ASP A 80 -16.47 -5.73 15.83
N ASP A 81 -15.90 -5.65 17.04
CA ASP A 81 -16.43 -4.82 18.13
C ASP A 81 -16.41 -3.32 17.78
N ILE A 82 -15.32 -2.83 17.19
CA ILE A 82 -15.23 -1.45 16.70
C ILE A 82 -16.25 -1.19 15.59
N ALA A 83 -16.36 -2.11 14.61
CA ALA A 83 -17.33 -1.98 13.53
C ALA A 83 -18.77 -1.93 14.05
N GLU A 84 -19.10 -2.76 15.05
CA GLU A 84 -20.41 -2.74 15.70
C GLU A 84 -20.65 -1.44 16.48
N SER A 85 -19.63 -0.93 17.18
CA SER A 85 -19.71 0.37 17.86
C SER A 85 -19.96 1.52 16.87
N HIS A 86 -19.32 1.49 15.70
CA HIS A 86 -19.45 2.51 14.65
C HIS A 86 -20.82 2.48 13.96
N LYS A 87 -21.47 1.31 13.85
CA LYS A 87 -22.87 1.22 13.39
C LYS A 87 -23.77 2.06 14.29
N THR A 88 -23.55 2.02 15.60
CA THR A 88 -24.36 2.74 16.59
C THR A 88 -24.13 4.26 16.55
N VAL A 89 -22.92 4.71 16.18
CA VAL A 89 -22.58 6.14 16.05
C VAL A 89 -23.11 6.75 14.76
N THR A 90 -23.18 5.97 13.69
CA THR A 90 -23.53 6.47 12.35
C THR A 90 -24.99 6.19 11.97
N ALA A 91 -25.62 5.17 12.55
CA ALA A 91 -27.02 4.88 12.30
C ALA A 91 -27.91 5.87 13.07
N PRO A 92 -28.91 6.48 12.41
CA PRO A 92 -29.94 7.24 13.12
C PRO A 92 -30.55 6.34 14.20
N ALA A 93 -30.74 6.90 15.41
CA ALA A 93 -31.33 6.17 16.52
C ALA A 93 -32.70 5.59 16.11
N ALA A 94 -32.77 4.26 16.03
CA ALA A 94 -33.96 3.44 15.82
C ALA A 94 -34.85 3.87 14.64
N ILE A 95 -34.67 3.22 13.48
CA ILE A 95 -35.68 3.26 12.43
C ILE A 95 -36.83 2.32 12.84
N GLU A 96 -37.97 2.88 13.25
CA GLU A 96 -39.19 2.10 13.52
C GLU A 96 -39.95 1.96 12.20
N TRP A 97 -40.16 0.71 11.74
CA TRP A 97 -40.87 0.42 10.50
C TRP A 97 -42.32 0.03 10.82
N GLU A 98 -43.27 0.83 10.36
CA GLU A 98 -44.68 0.45 10.27
C GLU A 98 -45.02 0.01 8.84
N THR A 99 -46.19 -0.64 8.65
CA THR A 99 -46.62 -1.24 7.37
C THR A 99 -46.48 -0.31 6.15
N ARG A 100 -46.51 1.02 6.34
CA ARG A 100 -46.47 2.03 5.26
C ARG A 100 -45.65 3.29 5.58
N ALA A 101 -44.94 3.32 6.70
CA ALA A 101 -44.16 4.49 7.12
C ALA A 101 -42.93 4.06 7.92
N ALA A 102 -41.84 4.79 7.76
CA ALA A 102 -40.64 4.64 8.57
C ALA A 102 -40.50 5.86 9.48
N ARG A 103 -40.33 5.65 10.78
CA ARG A 103 -39.99 6.71 11.72
C ARG A 103 -38.47 6.77 11.85
N VAL A 104 -37.90 7.94 11.59
CA VAL A 104 -36.48 8.22 11.76
C VAL A 104 -36.34 9.30 12.82
N GLY A 105 -36.03 8.90 14.06
CA GLY A 105 -36.02 9.81 15.21
C GLY A 105 -37.41 10.40 15.52
N GLU A 106 -37.56 11.71 15.33
CA GLU A 106 -38.83 12.44 15.54
C GLU A 106 -39.67 12.59 14.26
N GLN A 107 -39.14 12.21 13.10
CA GLN A 107 -39.79 12.41 11.80
C GLN A 107 -40.41 11.11 11.26
N TRP A 108 -41.61 11.22 10.69
CA TRP A 108 -42.29 10.13 10.00
C TRP A 108 -42.15 10.31 8.48
N THR A 109 -41.64 9.27 7.81
CA THR A 109 -41.39 9.26 6.36
C THR A 109 -42.30 8.22 5.69
N THR A 110 -42.98 8.60 4.62
CA THR A 110 -43.75 7.68 3.78
C THR A 110 -43.45 7.94 2.31
N THR A 111 -43.35 6.88 1.50
CA THR A 111 -43.13 6.98 0.06
C THR A 111 -44.45 6.80 -0.68
N LEU A 112 -44.86 7.82 -1.44
CA LEU A 112 -46.03 7.75 -2.31
C LEU A 112 -45.59 7.46 -3.74
N TYR A 113 -45.97 6.30 -4.28
CA TYR A 113 -45.74 5.96 -5.68
C TYR A 113 -46.94 6.41 -6.52
N ILE A 114 -46.69 7.28 -7.50
CA ILE A 114 -47.68 7.71 -8.49
C ILE A 114 -47.37 6.94 -9.77
N ALA A 115 -48.24 5.98 -10.12
CA ALA A 115 -47.99 5.04 -11.22
C ALA A 115 -47.96 5.72 -12.60
N ASP A 116 -48.87 6.66 -12.83
CA ASP A 116 -48.90 7.50 -14.03
C ASP A 116 -49.20 8.93 -13.59
N TYR A 117 -48.33 9.87 -13.95
CA TYR A 117 -48.64 11.28 -13.81
C TYR A 117 -49.60 11.66 -14.93
N PRO A 118 -50.75 12.30 -14.65
CA PRO A 118 -51.71 12.63 -15.69
C PRO A 118 -51.08 13.58 -16.72
N ASP A 119 -51.31 13.32 -18.02
CA ASP A 119 -50.82 14.18 -19.11
C ASP A 119 -51.39 15.62 -19.03
N TYR A 120 -52.50 15.78 -18.32
CA TYR A 120 -53.12 17.08 -18.03
C TYR A 120 -53.60 17.12 -16.57
N PRO A 121 -52.71 17.43 -15.61
CA PRO A 121 -53.09 17.58 -14.21
C PRO A 121 -54.06 18.76 -14.06
N ASN A 122 -55.16 18.57 -13.33
CA ASN A 122 -56.06 19.67 -12.99
C ASN A 122 -55.37 20.67 -12.05
N ASP A 123 -55.75 21.95 -12.17
CA ASP A 123 -55.33 23.12 -11.36
C ASP A 123 -54.88 22.75 -9.93
N GLY A 124 -53.56 22.63 -9.74
CA GLY A 124 -52.98 22.36 -8.42
C GLY A 124 -52.95 20.89 -7.99
N TYR A 125 -52.82 19.95 -8.93
CA TYR A 125 -52.57 18.54 -8.62
C TYR A 125 -51.33 18.41 -7.69
N LEU A 126 -51.59 18.04 -6.44
CA LEU A 126 -50.63 17.97 -5.32
C LEU A 126 -50.16 19.30 -4.73
N SER A 127 -50.65 20.46 -5.20
CA SER A 127 -50.29 21.76 -4.63
C SER A 127 -50.65 21.89 -3.15
N GLU A 128 -51.82 21.38 -2.75
CA GLU A 128 -52.23 21.34 -1.34
C GLU A 128 -51.26 20.52 -0.47
N LEU A 129 -50.64 19.48 -1.04
CA LEU A 129 -49.62 18.69 -0.36
C LEU A 129 -48.34 19.50 -0.14
N PHE A 130 -47.90 20.27 -1.13
CA PHE A 130 -46.70 21.10 -1.03
C PHE A 130 -46.88 22.36 -0.17
N GLU A 131 -48.12 22.79 0.06
CA GLU A 131 -48.44 23.95 0.91
C GLU A 131 -48.52 23.59 2.41
N MET A 132 -48.50 22.30 2.77
CA MET A 132 -48.45 21.86 4.16
C MET A 132 -47.09 22.16 4.79
N THR A 133 -47.06 22.99 5.84
CA THR A 133 -45.83 23.44 6.51
C THR A 133 -45.10 22.37 7.30
N ASP A 134 -45.79 21.26 7.60
CA ASP A 134 -45.30 20.21 8.49
C ASP A 134 -44.73 19.01 7.71
N VAL A 135 -44.66 19.10 6.37
CA VAL A 135 -44.21 18.03 5.49
C VAL A 135 -43.01 18.49 4.66
N GLN A 136 -41.92 17.74 4.71
CA GLN A 136 -40.75 17.95 3.89
C GLN A 136 -40.76 16.96 2.72
N PHE A 137 -40.58 17.47 1.49
CA PHE A 137 -40.57 16.66 0.27
C PHE A 137 -39.17 16.51 -0.27
N ASP A 138 -38.81 15.29 -0.63
CA ASP A 138 -37.60 14.98 -1.40
C ASP A 138 -38.04 14.29 -2.71
N LEU A 139 -37.59 14.81 -3.84
CA LEU A 139 -37.93 14.33 -5.18
C LEU A 139 -36.68 13.71 -5.79
N THR A 140 -36.75 12.41 -6.09
CA THR A 140 -35.69 11.72 -6.85
C THR A 140 -36.12 11.68 -8.32
N ALA A 141 -35.22 12.12 -9.21
CA ALA A 141 -35.46 12.27 -10.66
C ALA A 141 -35.29 10.95 -11.43
#